data_AF-A0A497AG53-F1
#
_entry.id   AF-A0A497AG53-F1
#
_cell.length_a   1.000
_cell.length_b   1.000
_cell.length_c   1.000
_cell.angle_alpha   90.00
_cell.angle_beta   90.00
_cell.angle_gamma   90.00
#
_symmetry.space_group_name_H-M   'P 1'
#
loop_
_entity.id
_entity.type
_entity.pdbx_description
1 polymer ?
#
loop_
_entity_poly.entity_id
_entity_poly.type
_entity_poly.pdbx_seq_one_letter_code
_entity_poly.pdbx_strand_id
1 'polypeptide(L)'
;AMAEDVAGQVFNVACGQRYTLLELVATLNEILGMHIEPLFAPPRPGDVKHSLADISRAQAKLGYTVKVDFRAGLEKTVAWYREHGG
;
A
#
# COMPACT_ATOMS: atom_id res chain seq x y z
N ALA A 1 2.17 -23.86 21.58
CA ALA A 1 0.84 -23.25 21.80
C ALA A 1 0.72 -21.83 21.22
N MET A 2 1.29 -21.52 20.04
CA MET A 2 1.07 -20.20 19.38
C MET A 2 -0.22 -20.17 18.54
N ALA A 3 -0.67 -21.34 18.05
CA ALA A 3 -1.82 -21.44 17.15
C ALA A 3 -3.17 -21.34 17.90
N GLU A 4 -3.25 -21.86 19.12
CA GLU A 4 -4.48 -21.82 19.93
C GLU A 4 -4.91 -20.38 20.28
N ASP A 5 -3.94 -19.49 20.53
CA ASP A 5 -4.18 -18.09 20.92
C ASP A 5 -4.62 -17.16 19.77
N VAL A 6 -4.57 -17.63 18.52
CA VAL A 6 -4.91 -16.83 17.32
C VAL A 6 -5.93 -17.50 16.40
N ALA A 7 -6.27 -18.78 16.64
CA ALA A 7 -7.25 -19.51 15.84
C ALA A 7 -8.62 -18.81 15.84
N GLY A 8 -9.23 -18.69 14.65
CA GLY A 8 -10.55 -18.08 14.47
C GLY A 8 -10.58 -16.54 14.56
N GLN A 9 -9.44 -15.89 14.84
CA GLN A 9 -9.36 -14.42 14.85
C GLN A 9 -9.13 -13.85 13.45
N VAL A 10 -9.64 -12.63 13.26
CA VAL A 10 -9.45 -11.85 12.03
C VAL A 10 -8.45 -10.73 12.27
N PHE A 11 -7.56 -10.52 11.29
CA PHE A 11 -6.48 -9.55 11.33
C PHE A 11 -6.46 -8.74 10.03
N ASN A 12 -6.25 -7.43 10.15
CA ASN A 12 -5.91 -6.62 9.00
C ASN A 12 -4.44 -6.86 8.63
N VAL A 13 -4.16 -7.09 7.35
CA VAL A 13 -2.81 -7.16 6.79
C VAL A 13 -2.64 -5.98 5.84
N ALA A 14 -1.93 -4.96 6.30
CA ALA A 14 -1.72 -3.71 5.57
C ALA A 14 -0.39 -3.06 6.00
N CYS A 15 -0.13 -1.84 5.56
CA CYS A 15 1.06 -1.08 5.95
C CYS A 15 0.85 -0.19 7.20
N GLY A 16 -0.38 -0.08 7.72
CA GLY A 16 -0.68 0.79 8.87
C GLY A 16 -0.55 2.28 8.58
N GLN A 17 -0.39 2.65 7.31
CA GLN A 17 -0.29 4.02 6.81
C GLN A 17 -1.33 4.24 5.70
N ARG A 18 -1.60 5.50 5.36
CA ARG A 18 -2.48 5.88 4.25
C ARG A 18 -1.73 6.83 3.33
N TYR A 19 -2.02 6.72 2.04
CA TYR A 19 -1.49 7.58 1.00
C TYR A 19 -2.64 8.03 0.10
N THR A 20 -2.61 9.28 -0.32
CA THR A 20 -3.52 9.86 -1.30
C THR A 20 -3.11 9.48 -2.72
N LEU A 21 -4.05 9.62 -3.67
CA LEU A 21 -3.74 9.44 -5.09
C LEU A 21 -2.69 10.45 -5.59
N LEU A 22 -2.68 11.67 -5.03
CA LEU A 22 -1.70 12.69 -5.41
C LEU A 22 -0.28 12.33 -4.92
N GLU A 23 -0.14 11.80 -3.70
CA GLU A 23 1.15 11.29 -3.20
C GLU A 23 1.65 10.11 -4.04
N LEU A 24 0.75 9.22 -4.48
CA LEU A 24 1.10 8.14 -5.40
C LEU A 24 1.65 8.67 -6.73
N VAL A 25 0.96 9.61 -7.38
CA VAL A 25 1.42 10.20 -8.66
C VAL A 25 2.75 10.93 -8.47
N ALA A 26 2.89 11.73 -7.41
CA ALA A 26 4.14 12.42 -7.10
C ALA A 26 5.31 11.44 -6.91
N THR A 27 5.10 10.37 -6.13
CA THR A 27 6.13 9.36 -5.89
C THR A 27 6.52 8.63 -7.19
N LEU A 28 5.56 8.32 -8.05
CA LEU A 28 5.84 7.70 -9.35
C LEU A 28 6.60 8.64 -10.28
N ASN A 29 6.25 9.93 -10.31
CA ASN A 29 7.00 10.94 -11.07
C ASN A 29 8.47 10.99 -10.65
N GLU A 30 8.75 10.98 -9.35
CA GLU A 30 10.12 10.93 -8.83
C GLU A 30 10.86 9.65 -9.26
N ILE A 31 10.24 8.47 -9.11
CA ILE A 31 10.86 7.18 -9.43
C ILE A 31 11.12 7.04 -10.95
N LEU A 32 10.20 7.55 -11.76
CA LEU A 32 10.24 7.44 -13.21
C LEU A 32 11.06 8.55 -13.88
N GLY A 33 11.39 9.63 -13.16
CA GLY A 33 11.99 10.83 -13.73
C GLY A 33 11.05 11.54 -14.71
N MET A 34 9.75 11.52 -14.42
CA MET A 34 8.69 12.09 -15.27
C MET A 34 7.97 13.24 -14.56
N HIS A 35 7.13 13.94 -15.31
CA HIS A 35 6.27 15.01 -14.80
C HIS A 35 4.84 14.86 -15.35
N ILE A 36 4.13 13.86 -14.83
CA ILE A 36 2.74 13.58 -15.18
C ILE A 36 1.82 14.38 -14.27
N GLU A 37 1.02 15.26 -14.87
CA GLU A 37 -0.02 16.02 -14.17
C GLU A 37 -1.34 15.23 -14.15
N PRO A 38 -1.96 15.01 -12.97
CA PRO A 38 -3.25 14.35 -12.88
C PRO A 38 -4.36 15.14 -13.59
N LEU A 39 -5.14 14.47 -14.45
CA LEU A 39 -6.40 15.01 -14.94
C LEU A 39 -7.53 14.69 -13.95
N PHE A 40 -8.08 15.72 -13.33
CA PHE A 40 -9.21 15.56 -12.41
C PHE A 40 -10.49 15.25 -13.17
N ALA A 41 -11.20 14.22 -12.71
CA ALA A 41 -12.48 13.77 -13.24
C ALA A 41 -13.51 13.63 -12.12
N PRO A 42 -14.80 13.53 -12.43
CA PRO A 42 -15.83 13.26 -11.44
C PRO A 42 -15.52 12.01 -10.61
N PRO A 43 -15.88 11.97 -9.30
CA PRO A 43 -15.67 10.80 -8.46
C PRO A 43 -16.34 9.55 -9.05
N ARG A 44 -15.67 8.39 -8.93
CA ARG A 44 -16.26 7.14 -9.43
C ARG A 44 -17.29 6.61 -8.41
N PRO A 45 -18.49 6.20 -8.86
CA PRO A 45 -19.46 5.56 -7.97
C PRO A 45 -18.86 4.32 -7.32
N GLY A 46 -18.94 4.24 -5.99
CA GLY A 46 -18.42 3.12 -5.20
C GLY A 46 -16.99 3.30 -4.65
N ASP A 47 -16.29 4.39 -5.00
CA ASP A 47 -14.95 4.64 -4.46
C ASP A 47 -14.97 4.84 -2.93
N VAL A 48 -14.06 4.15 -2.24
CA VAL A 48 -13.78 4.39 -0.82
C VAL A 48 -12.87 5.62 -0.70
N LYS A 49 -13.39 6.71 -0.12
CA LYS A 49 -12.64 7.98 0.01
C LYS A 49 -11.43 7.88 0.93
N HIS A 50 -11.56 7.14 2.03
CA HIS A 50 -10.52 7.01 3.04
C HIS A 50 -10.43 5.55 3.48
N SER A 51 -9.23 4.99 3.39
CA SER A 51 -8.93 3.65 3.86
C SER A 51 -7.63 3.70 4.65
N LEU A 52 -7.67 3.23 5.89
CA LEU A 52 -6.53 3.05 6.77
C LEU A 52 -6.84 1.85 7.66
N ALA A 53 -6.13 0.75 7.41
CA ALA A 53 -6.27 -0.47 8.20
C ALA A 53 -5.40 -0.38 9.46
N ASP A 54 -6.03 -0.54 10.62
CA ASP A 54 -5.31 -0.73 11.88
C ASP A 54 -4.69 -2.14 11.91
N ILE A 55 -3.37 -2.20 12.00
CA ILE A 55 -2.56 -3.43 12.04
C ILE A 55 -2.08 -3.80 13.44
N SER A 56 -2.49 -3.05 14.48
CA SER A 56 -2.05 -3.23 15.88
C SER A 56 -2.22 -4.67 16.38
N ARG A 57 -3.35 -5.30 16.05
CA ARG A 57 -3.64 -6.70 16.42
C ARG A 57 -2.67 -7.67 15.76
N ALA A 58 -2.37 -7.49 14.48
CA ALA A 58 -1.44 -8.35 13.75
C ALA A 58 -0.02 -8.19 14.31
N GLN A 59 0.39 -6.96 14.62
CA GLN A 59 1.69 -6.68 15.24
C GLN A 59 1.80 -7.39 16.60
N ALA A 60 0.80 -7.23 17.47
CA ALA A 60 0.82 -7.75 18.83
C ALA A 60 0.71 -9.28 18.91
N LYS A 61 -0.12 -9.91 18.07
CA LYS A 61 -0.44 -11.35 18.18
C LYS A 61 0.35 -12.23 17.21
N LEU A 62 0.76 -11.68 16.06
CA LEU A 62 1.45 -12.44 15.02
C LEU A 62 2.91 -12.00 14.85
N GLY A 63 3.37 -10.97 15.57
CA GLY A 63 4.67 -10.36 15.32
C GLY A 63 4.77 -9.76 13.92
N TYR A 64 3.63 -9.40 13.31
CA TYR A 64 3.59 -8.85 11.96
C TYR A 64 4.39 -7.54 11.90
N THR A 65 5.26 -7.43 10.91
CA THR A 65 6.08 -6.23 10.68
C THR A 65 6.04 -5.87 9.21
N VAL A 66 5.85 -4.58 8.93
CA VAL A 66 5.91 -4.04 7.58
C VAL A 66 7.37 -3.96 7.17
N LYS A 67 7.80 -4.83 6.25
CA LYS A 67 9.20 -4.93 5.81
C LYS A 67 9.53 -4.10 4.58
N VAL A 68 8.51 -3.70 3.84
CA VAL A 68 8.63 -2.91 2.62
C VAL A 68 7.70 -1.72 2.79
N ASP A 69 8.28 -0.53 2.87
CA ASP A 69 7.51 0.71 2.90
C ASP A 69 6.93 1.04 1.51
N PHE A 70 6.11 2.09 1.46
CA PHE A 70 5.40 2.46 0.25
C PHE A 70 6.32 2.80 -0.92
N ARG A 71 7.38 3.59 -0.70
CA ARG A 71 8.31 4.00 -1.76
C ARG A 71 9.11 2.80 -2.27
N ALA A 72 9.69 2.01 -1.36
CA ALA A 72 10.45 0.83 -1.72
C ALA A 72 9.59 -0.21 -2.47
N GLY A 73 8.30 -0.32 -2.13
CA GLY A 73 7.35 -1.16 -2.85
C GLY A 73 7.10 -0.67 -4.28
N LEU A 74 6.90 0.64 -4.46
CA LEU A 74 6.71 1.25 -5.78
C LEU A 74 7.97 1.12 -6.65
N GLU A 75 9.17 1.33 -6.10
CA GLU A 75 10.43 1.15 -6.82
C GLU A 75 10.59 -0.27 -7.35
N LYS A 76 10.29 -1.28 -6.53
CA LYS A 76 10.28 -2.69 -6.96
C LYS A 76 9.25 -2.97 -8.04
N THR A 77 8.07 -2.36 -7.92
CA THR A 77 6.99 -2.50 -8.91
C THR A 77 7.41 -1.91 -10.26
N VAL A 78 7.96 -0.70 -10.26
CA VAL A 78 8.47 -0.05 -11.48
C VAL A 78 9.62 -0.84 -12.09
N ALA A 79 10.56 -1.33 -11.28
CA ALA A 79 11.66 -2.16 -11.76
C ALA A 79 11.15 -3.42 -12.48
N TRP A 80 10.15 -4.10 -11.89
CA TRP A 80 9.52 -5.26 -12.53
C TRP A 80 8.89 -4.91 -13.88
N TYR A 81 8.15 -3.79 -13.97
CA TYR A 81 7.58 -3.31 -15.23
C TYR A 81 8.63 -2.91 -16.26
N ARG A 82 9.80 -2.40 -15.87
CA ARG A 82 10.89 -2.10 -16.80
C ARG A 82 11.52 -3.36 -17.40
N GLU A 83 11.51 -4.46 -16.65
CA GLU A 83 12.05 -5.75 -17.10
C GLU A 83 11.04 -6.57 -17.93
N HIS A 84 9.73 -6.42 -17.66
CA HIS A 84 8.69 -7.30 -18.23
C HIS A 84 7.62 -6.56 -19.05
N GLY A 85 7.55 -5.24 -18.98
CA GLY A 85 6.63 -4.40 -19.73
C GLY A 85 7.26 -3.99 -21.05
N GLY A 86 6.93 -4.72 -22.12
CA GLY A 86 7.28 -4.33 -23.49
C GLY A 86 6.66 -3.00 -23.90
#